data_AF-A0A8J4Y5N4-F1
#
_entry.id   AF-A0A8J4Y5N4-F1
#
_cell.length_a   1.000
_cell.length_b   1.000
_cell.length_c   1.000
_cell.angle_alpha   90.00
_cell.angle_beta   90.00
_cell.angle_gamma   90.00
#
_symmetry.space_group_name_H-M   'P 1'
#
loop_
_entity.id
_entity.type
_entity.pdbx_description
1 polymer ?
#
loop_
_entity_poly.entity_id
_entity_poly.type
_entity_poly.pdbx_seq_one_letter_code
_entity_poly.pdbx_strand_id
1 'polypeptide(L)'
;MRQLETSMRVDVVWDRYLDNSIKESTREKRGKGVRRKVAGQTKVPGNWPDFLRDPTNKVELFQFLSEKIVSTTFPDGKQVFATSGASVVCSGTDHSMPPCDHEEADTRIVVHLQDALESGCTTCLVRTVDTDVLVILIGKYHFLASKYPSADIWSPSAVARTSFSYTSMHL
;
A
#
# COMPACT_ATOMS: atom_id res chain seq x y z
N MET A 1 5.97 -4.36 -16.59
CA MET A 1 5.90 -4.69 -15.15
C MET A 1 6.58 -6.04 -14.89
N ARG A 2 7.81 -6.27 -15.36
CA ARG A 2 8.42 -7.62 -15.30
C ARG A 2 8.64 -8.17 -13.88
N GLN A 3 8.86 -7.28 -12.91
CA GLN A 3 9.09 -7.67 -11.51
C GLN A 3 7.83 -8.25 -10.83
N LEU A 4 6.63 -7.85 -11.27
CA LEU A 4 5.36 -8.41 -10.76
C LEU A 4 5.04 -9.78 -11.39
N GLU A 5 5.60 -10.07 -12.57
CA GLU A 5 5.42 -11.36 -13.25
C GLU A 5 6.02 -12.50 -12.43
N THR A 6 7.14 -12.26 -11.74
CA THR A 6 7.81 -13.30 -10.94
C THR A 6 7.41 -13.33 -9.47
N SER A 7 6.70 -12.31 -8.95
CA SER A 7 6.30 -12.27 -7.54
C SER A 7 5.12 -13.20 -7.27
N MET A 8 5.22 -14.08 -6.27
CA MET A 8 4.11 -14.94 -5.84
C MET A 8 3.12 -14.23 -4.92
N ARG A 9 3.55 -13.20 -4.20
CA ARG A 9 2.73 -12.38 -3.32
C ARG A 9 2.80 -10.91 -3.75
N VAL A 10 1.66 -10.23 -3.79
CA VAL A 10 1.57 -8.80 -4.12
C VAL A 10 0.66 -8.11 -3.11
N ASP A 11 1.20 -7.07 -2.48
CA ASP A 11 0.49 -6.30 -1.45
C ASP A 11 0.22 -4.88 -1.97
N VAL A 12 -1.04 -4.44 -1.89
CA VAL A 12 -1.48 -3.10 -2.30
C VAL A 12 -2.03 -2.35 -1.09
N VAL A 13 -1.33 -1.28 -0.73
CA VAL A 13 -1.56 -0.57 0.53
C VAL A 13 -2.04 0.85 0.23
N TRP A 14 -3.12 1.25 0.88
CA TRP A 14 -3.73 2.58 0.78
C TRP A 14 -3.62 3.34 2.09
N ASP A 15 -3.96 4.62 2.08
CA ASP A 15 -4.27 5.32 3.33
C ASP A 15 -5.65 4.90 3.85
N ARG A 16 -5.84 5.06 5.15
CA ARG A 16 -7.14 5.12 5.79
C ARG A 16 -7.45 6.59 6.11
N TYR A 17 -8.72 6.96 6.00
CA TYR A 17 -9.17 8.31 6.36
C TYR A 17 -10.03 8.21 7.62
N LEU A 18 -9.56 8.86 8.68
CA LEU A 18 -10.20 8.88 9.99
C LEU A 18 -10.76 10.26 10.32
N ASP A 19 -11.99 10.26 10.81
CA ASP A 19 -12.60 11.43 11.44
C ASP A 19 -11.85 11.73 12.75
N ASN A 20 -11.74 13.00 13.10
CA ASN A 20 -11.04 13.55 14.27
C ASN A 20 -9.52 13.23 14.33
N SER A 21 -8.91 12.90 13.19
CA SER A 21 -7.45 12.76 13.10
C SER A 21 -6.75 14.12 13.04
N ILE A 22 -5.48 14.19 13.46
CA ILE A 22 -4.65 15.40 13.29
C ILE A 22 -4.64 15.83 11.80
N LYS A 23 -4.66 14.85 10.89
CA LYS A 23 -4.69 15.09 9.44
C LYS A 23 -6.01 15.65 8.93
N GLU A 24 -7.14 15.35 9.58
CA GLU A 24 -8.44 15.90 9.20
C GLU A 24 -8.44 17.42 9.23
N SER A 25 -7.96 18.04 10.31
CA SER A 25 -7.86 19.50 10.44
C SER A 25 -7.08 20.17 9.29
N THR A 26 -6.07 19.46 8.75
CA THR A 26 -5.29 19.92 7.60
C THR A 26 -6.05 19.74 6.28
N ARG A 27 -6.87 18.69 6.17
CA ARG A 27 -7.72 18.41 5.01
C ARG A 27 -8.85 19.44 4.90
N GLU A 28 -9.48 19.80 6.02
CA GLU A 28 -10.51 20.85 6.06
C GLU A 28 -10.01 22.19 5.50
N LYS A 29 -8.77 22.58 5.87
CA LYS A 29 -8.12 23.81 5.37
C LYS A 29 -7.87 23.81 3.86
N ARG A 30 -7.78 22.64 3.21
CA ARG A 30 -7.56 22.50 1.76
C ARG A 30 -8.84 22.71 0.94
N GLY A 31 -9.98 22.90 1.60
CA GLY A 31 -11.28 23.11 0.98
C GLY A 31 -12.00 21.82 0.61
N LYS A 32 -13.30 21.93 0.33
CA LYS A 32 -14.14 20.79 -0.05
C LYS A 32 -13.99 20.51 -1.56
N GLY A 33 -13.71 19.25 -1.89
CA GLY A 33 -13.77 18.77 -3.27
C GLY A 33 -15.20 18.46 -3.70
N VAL A 34 -15.38 18.14 -4.99
CA VAL A 34 -16.68 17.66 -5.49
C VAL A 34 -16.89 16.19 -5.10
N ARG A 35 -17.94 15.94 -4.31
CA ARG A 35 -18.39 14.60 -3.96
C ARG A 35 -18.89 13.84 -5.19
N ARG A 36 -18.37 12.62 -5.42
CA ARG A 36 -18.78 11.76 -6.54
C ARG A 36 -18.67 10.28 -6.16
N LYS A 37 -19.81 9.57 -6.19
CA LYS A 37 -19.87 8.16 -5.77
C LYS A 37 -19.00 7.26 -6.64
N VAL A 38 -18.11 6.47 -6.03
CA VAL A 38 -17.30 5.49 -6.76
C VAL A 38 -18.06 4.16 -6.86
N ALA A 39 -18.31 3.70 -8.09
CA ALA A 39 -18.89 2.41 -8.41
C ALA A 39 -18.48 1.99 -9.82
N GLY A 40 -18.62 0.71 -10.16
CA GLY A 40 -18.12 0.16 -11.44
C GLY A 40 -18.75 0.76 -12.70
N GLN A 41 -19.93 1.38 -12.59
CA GLN A 41 -20.62 2.03 -13.71
C GLN A 41 -20.46 3.56 -13.69
N THR A 42 -19.82 4.14 -12.68
CA THR A 42 -19.65 5.60 -12.58
C THR A 42 -18.61 6.08 -13.58
N LYS A 43 -18.88 7.20 -14.26
CA LYS A 43 -17.89 7.89 -15.10
C LYS A 43 -16.67 8.31 -14.29
N VAL A 44 -15.49 8.00 -14.83
CA VAL A 44 -14.19 8.41 -14.27
C VAL A 44 -14.15 9.94 -14.02
N PRO A 45 -13.56 10.40 -12.90
CA PRO A 45 -13.32 11.82 -12.65
C PRO A 45 -12.56 12.51 -13.79
N GLY A 46 -13.09 13.64 -14.26
CA GLY A 46 -12.38 14.50 -15.22
C GLY A 46 -11.37 15.44 -14.55
N ASN A 47 -11.62 15.83 -13.29
CA ASN A 47 -10.75 16.67 -12.47
C ASN A 47 -10.33 15.88 -11.22
N TRP A 48 -9.22 15.15 -11.33
CA TRP A 48 -8.68 14.34 -10.22
C TRP A 48 -8.27 15.16 -8.99
N PRO A 49 -7.58 16.30 -9.12
CA PRO A 49 -7.25 17.13 -7.95
C PRO A 49 -8.45 17.51 -7.11
N ASP A 50 -9.56 17.91 -7.75
CA ASP A 50 -10.78 18.29 -7.05
C ASP A 50 -11.52 17.08 -6.46
N PHE A 51 -11.63 15.98 -7.22
CA PHE A 51 -12.21 14.72 -6.74
C PHE A 51 -11.48 14.17 -5.51
N LEU A 52 -10.14 14.21 -5.49
CA LEU A 52 -9.30 13.70 -4.40
C LEU A 52 -9.24 14.63 -3.17
N ARG A 53 -9.84 15.82 -3.22
CA ARG A 53 -9.97 16.68 -2.02
C ARG A 53 -11.07 16.20 -1.09
N ASP A 54 -12.10 15.53 -1.61
CA ASP A 54 -13.14 14.92 -0.79
C ASP A 54 -12.64 13.58 -0.19
N PRO A 55 -12.60 13.43 1.14
CA PRO A 55 -12.10 12.21 1.79
C PRO A 55 -13.02 11.01 1.54
N THR A 56 -14.33 11.21 1.41
CA THR A 56 -15.30 10.13 1.12
C THR A 56 -15.01 9.51 -0.24
N ASN A 57 -14.68 10.33 -1.24
CA ASN A 57 -14.28 9.85 -2.56
C ASN A 57 -13.05 8.95 -2.50
N LYS A 58 -12.07 9.28 -1.65
CA LYS A 58 -10.85 8.49 -1.47
C LYS A 58 -11.13 7.16 -0.77
N VAL A 59 -11.94 7.18 0.28
CA VAL A 59 -12.37 5.96 0.98
C VAL A 59 -13.09 5.02 0.01
N GLU A 60 -14.08 5.52 -0.72
CA GLU A 60 -14.82 4.71 -1.70
C GLU A 60 -13.92 4.23 -2.85
N LEU A 61 -12.98 5.07 -3.32
CA LEU A 61 -12.04 4.68 -4.36
C LEU A 61 -11.15 3.51 -3.90
N PHE A 62 -10.56 3.59 -2.72
CA PHE A 62 -9.65 2.57 -2.21
C PHE A 62 -10.39 1.27 -1.90
N GLN A 63 -11.60 1.36 -1.35
CA GLN A 63 -12.44 0.18 -1.17
C GLN A 63 -12.77 -0.48 -2.51
N PHE A 64 -13.26 0.30 -3.48
CA PHE A 64 -13.60 -0.20 -4.81
C PHE A 64 -12.41 -0.84 -5.52
N LEU A 65 -11.23 -0.21 -5.47
CA LEU A 65 -10.01 -0.76 -6.07
C LEU A 65 -9.60 -2.06 -5.38
N SER A 66 -9.64 -2.12 -4.05
CA SER A 66 -9.28 -3.33 -3.30
C SER A 66 -10.21 -4.49 -3.63
N GLU A 67 -11.51 -4.24 -3.65
CA GLU A 67 -12.52 -5.22 -4.09
C GLU A 67 -12.25 -5.73 -5.51
N LYS A 68 -11.94 -4.83 -6.44
CA LYS A 68 -11.64 -5.22 -7.82
C LYS A 68 -10.35 -6.01 -7.95
N ILE A 69 -9.30 -5.59 -7.24
CA ILE A 69 -8.02 -6.29 -7.20
C ILE A 69 -8.23 -7.71 -6.70
N VAL A 70 -8.83 -7.91 -5.52
CA VAL A 70 -8.98 -9.28 -4.97
C VAL A 70 -9.98 -10.14 -5.74
N SER A 71 -10.96 -9.53 -6.42
CA SER A 71 -11.90 -10.26 -7.31
C SER A 71 -11.28 -10.68 -8.65
N THR A 72 -10.09 -10.18 -8.98
CA THR A 72 -9.40 -10.51 -10.23
C THR A 72 -8.64 -11.82 -10.07
N THR A 73 -8.80 -12.73 -11.03
CA THR A 73 -7.96 -13.94 -11.09
C THR A 73 -6.59 -13.57 -11.65
N PHE A 74 -5.55 -13.73 -10.83
CA PHE A 74 -4.17 -13.58 -11.27
C PHE A 74 -3.60 -14.92 -11.74
N PRO A 75 -2.70 -14.91 -12.74
CA PRO A 75 -2.05 -16.12 -13.22
C PRO A 75 -1.16 -16.76 -12.12
N ASP A 76 -0.84 -18.03 -12.31
CA ASP A 76 0.18 -18.77 -11.55
C ASP A 76 -0.07 -18.86 -10.04
N GLY A 77 -1.34 -18.77 -9.60
CA GLY A 77 -1.68 -18.90 -8.18
C GLY A 77 -1.15 -17.76 -7.32
N LYS A 78 -0.92 -16.57 -7.90
CA LYS A 78 -0.48 -15.39 -7.17
C LYS A 78 -1.44 -15.03 -6.05
N GLN A 79 -0.85 -14.76 -4.89
CA GLN A 79 -1.52 -14.28 -3.70
C GLN A 79 -1.55 -12.76 -3.75
N VAL A 80 -2.71 -12.17 -3.48
CA VAL A 80 -2.85 -10.72 -3.46
C VAL A 80 -3.49 -10.28 -2.17
N PHE A 81 -2.88 -9.29 -1.54
CA PHE A 81 -3.39 -8.63 -0.34
C PHE A 81 -3.65 -7.17 -0.67
N ALA A 82 -4.79 -6.64 -0.25
CA ALA A 82 -5.10 -5.23 -0.39
C ALA A 82 -5.73 -4.70 0.88
N THR A 83 -5.28 -3.53 1.32
CA THR A 83 -5.93 -2.89 2.47
C THR A 83 -7.33 -2.38 2.12
N SER A 84 -8.31 -2.51 3.01
CA SER A 84 -9.64 -1.93 2.84
C SER A 84 -10.11 -1.36 4.18
N GLY A 85 -10.03 -0.04 4.33
CA GLY A 85 -10.20 0.61 5.63
C GLY A 85 -9.16 0.11 6.64
N ALA A 86 -9.60 -0.41 7.79
CA ALA A 86 -8.74 -1.02 8.80
C ALA A 86 -8.43 -2.51 8.54
N SER A 87 -9.09 -3.13 7.58
CA SER A 87 -8.95 -4.56 7.29
C SER A 87 -7.99 -4.80 6.13
N VAL A 88 -7.60 -6.05 5.93
CA VAL A 88 -6.89 -6.53 4.75
C VAL A 88 -7.76 -7.57 4.07
N VAL A 89 -8.06 -7.35 2.79
CA VAL A 89 -8.74 -8.33 1.93
C VAL A 89 -7.68 -9.07 1.11
N CYS A 90 -7.92 -10.34 0.80
CA CYS A 90 -6.97 -11.13 0.03
C CYS A 90 -7.64 -12.09 -0.96
N SER A 91 -6.86 -12.58 -1.92
CA SER A 91 -7.23 -13.65 -2.85
C SER A 91 -6.04 -14.54 -3.17
N GLY A 92 -6.33 -15.79 -3.58
CA GLY A 92 -5.31 -16.77 -3.97
C GLY A 92 -4.57 -17.43 -2.80
N THR A 93 -5.06 -17.30 -1.56
CA THR A 93 -4.39 -17.80 -0.35
C THR A 93 -5.38 -18.09 0.78
N ASP A 94 -5.03 -19.04 1.64
CA ASP A 94 -5.72 -19.32 2.91
C ASP A 94 -5.13 -18.50 4.09
N HIS A 95 -3.99 -17.83 3.86
CA HIS A 95 -3.38 -16.95 4.87
C HIS A 95 -4.24 -15.70 5.09
N SER A 96 -4.56 -15.43 6.35
CA SER A 96 -5.29 -14.22 6.74
C SER A 96 -4.36 -13.31 7.51
N MET A 97 -4.18 -12.09 7.01
CA MET A 97 -3.42 -11.04 7.68
C MET A 97 -4.32 -10.35 8.73
N PRO A 98 -3.81 -10.08 9.95
CA PRO A 98 -4.53 -9.28 10.94
C PRO A 98 -4.94 -7.89 10.41
N PRO A 99 -5.92 -7.22 11.05
CA PRO A 99 -6.26 -5.84 10.70
C PRO A 99 -5.04 -4.92 10.69
N CYS A 100 -4.98 -4.03 9.70
CA CYS A 100 -3.94 -3.02 9.54
C CYS A 100 -4.58 -1.64 9.70
N ASP A 101 -4.66 -1.17 10.94
CA ASP A 101 -5.51 -0.05 11.35
C ASP A 101 -4.82 1.32 11.38
N HIS A 102 -3.50 1.37 11.16
CA HIS A 102 -2.74 2.60 10.97
C HIS A 102 -3.38 3.51 9.90
N GLU A 103 -3.28 4.83 10.09
CA GLU A 103 -3.91 5.79 9.16
C GLU A 103 -3.17 5.86 7.81
N GLU A 104 -1.84 5.75 7.79
CA GLU A 104 -1.02 6.14 6.63
C GLU A 104 -0.44 4.92 5.91
N ALA A 105 -0.46 4.96 4.57
CA ALA A 105 0.07 3.86 3.75
C ALA A 105 1.54 3.55 4.06
N ASP A 106 2.32 4.55 4.46
CA ASP A 106 3.76 4.43 4.70
C ASP A 106 4.11 3.47 5.86
N THR A 107 3.41 3.58 6.97
CA THR A 107 3.52 2.72 8.15
C THR A 107 2.85 1.37 7.90
N ARG A 108 1.73 1.36 7.16
CA ARG A 108 1.01 0.14 6.79
C ARG A 108 1.84 -0.75 5.88
N ILE A 109 2.60 -0.19 4.94
CA ILE A 109 3.53 -0.95 4.08
C ILE A 109 4.50 -1.80 4.92
N VAL A 110 4.97 -1.28 6.06
CA VAL A 110 5.90 -2.01 6.93
C VAL A 110 5.20 -3.15 7.67
N VAL A 111 3.92 -3.01 8.02
CA VAL A 111 3.10 -4.11 8.57
C VAL A 111 2.94 -5.23 7.54
N HIS A 112 2.61 -4.88 6.29
CA HIS A 112 2.51 -5.84 5.18
C HIS A 112 3.84 -6.53 4.88
N LEU A 113 4.95 -5.78 4.89
CA LEU A 113 6.29 -6.33 4.75
C LEU A 113 6.58 -7.36 5.85
N GLN A 114 6.28 -7.03 7.11
CA GLN A 114 6.49 -7.96 8.21
C GLN A 114 5.64 -9.23 8.05
N ASP A 115 4.35 -9.13 7.71
CA ASP A 115 3.48 -10.28 7.49
C ASP A 115 3.98 -11.17 6.32
N ALA A 116 4.49 -10.57 5.24
CA ALA A 116 5.12 -11.30 4.14
C ALA A 116 6.35 -12.10 4.61
N LEU A 117 7.22 -11.49 5.42
CA LEU A 117 8.39 -12.16 5.99
C LEU A 117 7.97 -13.29 6.95
N GLU A 118 6.94 -13.09 7.78
CA GLU A 118 6.38 -14.11 8.67
C GLU A 118 5.76 -15.28 7.89
N SER A 119 5.24 -15.00 6.70
CA SER A 119 4.70 -15.99 5.75
C SER A 119 5.80 -16.73 4.97
N GLY A 120 7.08 -16.45 5.25
CA GLY A 120 8.23 -17.12 4.62
C GLY A 120 8.76 -16.47 3.35
N CYS A 121 8.30 -15.27 2.98
CA CYS A 121 8.94 -14.51 1.90
C CYS A 121 10.36 -14.13 2.32
N THR A 122 11.35 -14.39 1.46
CA THR A 122 12.75 -14.01 1.70
C THR A 122 13.19 -12.82 0.88
N THR A 123 12.51 -12.51 -0.23
CA THR A 123 12.85 -11.37 -1.07
C THR A 123 11.63 -10.48 -1.21
N CYS A 124 11.73 -9.26 -0.71
CA CYS A 124 10.61 -8.31 -0.67
C CYS A 124 11.00 -7.01 -1.37
N LEU A 125 10.17 -6.58 -2.31
CA LEU A 125 10.33 -5.33 -3.04
C LEU A 125 9.27 -4.32 -2.59
N VAL A 126 9.71 -3.27 -1.88
CA VAL A 126 8.84 -2.14 -1.54
C VAL A 126 8.87 -1.13 -2.68
N ARG A 127 7.70 -0.82 -3.24
CA ARG A 127 7.56 0.16 -4.32
C ARG A 127 6.67 1.32 -3.88
N THR A 128 7.29 2.48 -3.76
CA THR A 128 6.61 3.73 -3.44
C THR A 128 7.39 4.91 -4.03
N VAL A 129 6.74 6.07 -4.13
CA VAL A 129 7.41 7.35 -4.40
C VAL A 129 7.53 8.21 -3.13
N ASP A 130 6.96 7.72 -2.04
CA ASP A 130 6.97 8.38 -0.74
C ASP A 130 8.29 8.10 -0.02
N THR A 131 9.01 9.16 0.34
CA THR A 131 10.30 9.07 1.02
C THR A 131 10.17 8.66 2.47
N ASP A 132 9.02 8.90 3.10
CA ASP A 132 8.82 8.61 4.53
C ASP A 132 8.87 7.10 4.78
N VAL A 133 8.44 6.29 3.79
CA VAL A 133 8.61 4.83 3.80
C VAL A 133 10.07 4.41 3.93
N LEU A 134 11.00 5.06 3.21
CA LEU A 134 12.42 4.73 3.28
C LEU A 134 12.97 5.03 4.69
N VAL A 135 12.59 6.18 5.26
CA VAL A 135 13.00 6.57 6.61
C VAL A 135 12.48 5.58 7.65
N ILE A 136 11.21 5.19 7.55
CA ILE A 136 10.61 4.19 8.44
C ILE A 136 11.33 2.84 8.30
N LEU A 137 11.58 2.38 7.07
CA LEU A 137 12.30 1.12 6.83
C LEU A 137 13.70 1.14 7.43
N ILE A 138 14.47 2.21 7.26
CA ILE A 138 15.79 2.38 7.90
C ILE A 138 15.66 2.31 9.42
N GLY A 139 14.69 3.01 10.00
CA GLY A 139 14.43 2.98 11.44
C GLY A 139 14.03 1.58 11.96
N LYS A 140 13.45 0.73 11.11
CA LYS A 140 13.07 -0.65 11.44
C LYS A 140 14.08 -1.71 11.01
N TYR A 141 15.15 -1.32 10.30
CA TYR A 141 16.09 -2.27 9.69
C TYR A 141 16.69 -3.25 10.70
N HIS A 142 17.23 -2.75 11.82
CA HIS A 142 17.84 -3.64 12.83
C HIS A 142 16.86 -4.68 13.39
N PHE A 143 15.59 -4.30 13.58
CA PHE A 143 14.56 -5.23 14.01
C PHE A 143 14.25 -6.27 12.92
N LEU A 144 14.06 -5.84 11.68
CA LEU A 144 13.76 -6.75 10.57
C LEU A 144 14.93 -7.69 10.27
N ALA A 145 16.16 -7.19 10.23
CA ALA A 145 17.36 -7.98 9.97
C ALA A 145 17.67 -8.99 11.09
N SER A 146 17.40 -8.63 12.36
CA SER A 146 17.61 -9.57 13.48
C SER A 146 16.54 -10.66 13.52
N LYS A 147 15.28 -10.33 13.22
CA LYS A 147 14.17 -11.29 13.23
C LYS A 147 14.13 -12.17 11.97
N TYR A 148 14.52 -11.62 10.83
CA TYR A 148 14.51 -12.28 9.52
C TYR A 148 15.88 -12.18 8.84
N PRO A 149 16.90 -12.93 9.32
CA PRO A 149 18.28 -12.79 8.86
C PRO A 149 18.49 -13.18 7.38
N SER A 150 17.56 -13.94 6.80
CA SER A 150 17.58 -14.31 5.38
C SER A 150 16.78 -13.36 4.48
N ALA A 151 16.22 -12.27 5.04
CA ALA A 151 15.43 -11.32 4.28
C ALA A 151 16.31 -10.40 3.42
N ASP A 152 15.99 -10.32 2.15
CA ASP A 152 16.54 -9.39 1.16
C ASP A 152 15.46 -8.37 0.79
N ILE A 153 15.55 -7.18 1.38
CA ILE A 153 14.53 -6.12 1.28
C ILE A 153 15.05 -5.02 0.35
N TRP A 154 14.30 -4.75 -0.71
CA TRP A 154 14.62 -3.75 -1.72
C TRP A 154 13.67 -2.57 -1.62
N SER A 155 14.22 -1.35 -1.55
CA SER A 155 13.45 -0.11 -1.55
C SER A 155 13.86 0.82 -2.70
N PRO A 156 13.01 1.80 -3.07
CA PRO A 156 13.37 2.77 -4.10
C PRO A 156 14.62 3.56 -3.68
N SER A 157 15.54 3.75 -4.61
CA SER A 157 16.71 4.60 -4.41
C SER A 157 16.36 6.07 -4.65
N ALA A 158 16.78 6.95 -3.74
CA ALA A 158 16.52 8.39 -3.81
C ALA A 158 17.19 9.11 -5.01
N VAL A 159 17.95 8.39 -5.85
CA VAL A 159 18.86 8.97 -6.85
C VAL A 159 18.22 9.18 -8.23
N ALA A 160 17.13 8.49 -8.59
CA ALA A 160 16.60 8.56 -9.95
C ALA A 160 15.26 9.29 -10.05
N ARG A 161 15.29 10.51 -10.61
CA ARG A 161 14.09 11.35 -10.84
C ARG A 161 13.26 10.95 -12.07
N THR A 162 13.67 9.94 -12.83
CA THR A 162 13.01 9.57 -14.11
C THR A 162 12.90 8.05 -14.34
N SER A 163 13.44 7.21 -13.46
CA SER A 163 13.33 5.75 -13.51
C SER A 163 13.27 5.17 -12.09
N PHE A 164 12.49 4.12 -11.87
CA PHE A 164 12.51 3.39 -10.59
C PHE A 164 13.85 2.63 -10.49
N SER A 165 14.80 3.19 -9.74
CA SER A 165 16.00 2.48 -9.31
C SER A 165 15.74 1.90 -7.92
N TYR A 166 16.21 0.69 -7.66
CA TYR A 166 16.04 -0.01 -6.40
C TYR A 166 17.40 -0.36 -5.84
N THR A 167 17.54 -0.29 -4.52
CA THR A 167 18.75 -0.69 -3.82
C THR A 167 18.36 -1.67 -2.72
N SER A 168 19.10 -2.77 -2.59
CA SER A 168 18.95 -3.66 -1.43
C SER A 168 19.37 -2.89 -0.18
N MET A 169 18.58 -3.03 0.89
CA MET A 169 18.90 -2.41 2.16
C MET A 169 20.08 -3.14 2.80
N HIS A 170 21.27 -2.54 2.66
CA HIS A 170 22.47 -2.90 3.41
C HIS A 170 22.91 -1.63 4.17
N LEU A 171 22.86 -1.67 5.51
CA LEU A 171 23.48 -0.66 6.37
C LEU A 171 24.83 -1.16 6.85
#